data_AF-A0A4P9Y3C3-F1
#
_entry.id   AF-A0A4P9Y3C3-F1
#
_cell.length_a   1.000
_cell.length_b   1.000
_cell.length_c   1.000
_cell.angle_alpha   90.00
_cell.angle_beta   90.00
_cell.angle_gamma   90.00
#
_symmetry.space_group_name_H-M   'P 1'
#
loop_
_entity.id
_entity.type
_entity.pdbx_description
1 polymer ?
#
loop_
_entity_poly.entity_id
_entity_poly.type
_entity_poly.pdbx_seq_one_letter_code
_entity_poly.pdbx_strand_id
1 'polypeptide(L)'
;MLASSILYYVYLSIWSTLTLGSLWLFFRYRQEPAIRLRDPILSIVSALLMLLLTNVHLVRLARRFEISCALLLWIPTYCLPLIALLTMTRFIRLVHLYRMSIQKLEQGVAYLEQGPPMGEDDQAVAMITVSTSPAYPHLEDSSTYSHLERISSQQSLVSPPSAHSIGRYLLVRQISMVERIVHGLNSFLTRNILSILCMGYITTMTVVLFFIFTTSSKFNQGTTKCAFGWEYVPLYAILFLTALPAVPAILGTAGLKDAYGICLEMNISAAIFVSSFIGALIFNILQATTSFDLPSFPATLWAVWACISLHYVLILLPLYEVLYPGLPPMPSRPHPGTLTSNPEGNDNSVAEQIQEANWTAFIALFHQPERLKAFREYAVSEFSVENVLFIERLWGIRQARLRKSEAGIVSCMRLYDQFFRSGADLELNLQGETMADLRRCVEGSSSQPPGISGVGDDEEEIIVGMEDHGSLRSLSLKMFDQAEAEILKLMYESTYPRFLRLQTHEKYQQDLNRRRGGKGMLMAGEADLWFNGRLIDQV
;
A
#
# COMPACT_ATOMS: atom_id res chain seq x y z
N MET A 1 -8.94 -49.77 3.31
CA MET A 1 -9.42 -48.75 4.27
C MET A 1 -8.37 -48.37 5.30
N LEU A 2 -7.71 -49.32 5.99
CA LEU A 2 -6.65 -48.99 6.96
C LEU A 2 -5.50 -48.16 6.34
N ALA A 3 -4.97 -48.60 5.19
CA ALA A 3 -3.87 -47.90 4.51
C ALA A 3 -4.21 -46.45 4.12
N SER A 4 -5.43 -46.19 3.61
CA SER A 4 -5.87 -44.83 3.26
C SER A 4 -5.99 -43.94 4.50
N SER A 5 -6.49 -44.46 5.62
CA SER A 5 -6.57 -43.69 6.87
C SER A 5 -5.19 -43.33 7.41
N ILE A 6 -4.22 -44.26 7.35
CA ILE A 6 -2.82 -43.98 7.72
C ILE A 6 -2.25 -42.85 6.87
N LEU A 7 -2.45 -42.90 5.55
CA LEU A 7 -1.98 -41.84 4.64
C LEU A 7 -2.56 -40.48 4.99
N TYR A 8 -3.86 -40.39 5.29
CA TYR A 8 -4.48 -39.12 5.70
C TYR A 8 -3.92 -38.59 7.03
N TYR A 9 -3.62 -39.45 8.01
CA TYR A 9 -3.01 -39.01 9.27
C TYR A 9 -1.56 -38.56 9.11
N VAL A 10 -0.78 -39.24 8.27
CA VAL A 10 0.58 -38.81 7.94
C VAL A 10 0.52 -37.44 7.26
N TYR A 11 -0.35 -37.27 6.26
CA TYR A 11 -0.54 -35.99 5.58
C TYR A 11 -1.00 -34.88 6.56
N LEU A 12 -1.98 -35.17 7.42
CA LEU A 12 -2.46 -34.26 8.46
C LEU A 12 -1.32 -33.76 9.37
N SER A 13 -0.45 -34.67 9.80
CA SER A 13 0.69 -34.36 10.67
C SER A 13 1.72 -33.49 9.95
N ILE A 14 2.06 -33.83 8.71
CA ILE A 14 2.99 -33.05 7.88
C ILE A 14 2.43 -31.65 7.65
N TRP A 15 1.18 -31.57 7.17
CA TRP A 15 0.49 -30.30 6.91
C TRP A 15 0.46 -29.41 8.15
N SER A 16 0.00 -29.94 9.30
CA SER A 16 -0.10 -29.14 10.52
C SER A 16 1.26 -28.63 11.00
N THR A 17 2.30 -29.45 10.89
CA THR A 17 3.67 -29.06 11.27
C THR A 17 4.20 -27.97 10.35
N LEU A 18 4.02 -28.10 9.03
CA LEU A 18 4.44 -27.09 8.05
C LEU A 18 3.68 -25.77 8.23
N THR A 19 2.35 -25.83 8.41
CA THR A 19 1.53 -24.64 8.63
C THR A 19 1.95 -23.91 9.91
N LEU A 20 2.08 -24.61 11.03
CA LEU A 20 2.49 -23.99 12.30
C LEU A 20 3.92 -23.43 12.24
N GLY A 21 4.85 -24.15 11.62
CA GLY A 21 6.21 -23.68 11.40
C GLY A 21 6.26 -22.40 10.55
N SER A 22 5.52 -22.38 9.43
CA SER A 22 5.41 -21.20 8.57
C SER A 22 4.74 -20.01 9.28
N LEU A 23 3.73 -20.25 10.13
CA LEU A 23 3.09 -19.20 10.92
C LEU A 23 4.02 -18.61 11.98
N TRP A 24 4.82 -19.46 12.63
CA TRP A 24 5.83 -19.00 13.58
C TRP A 24 6.87 -18.11 12.91
N LEU A 25 7.39 -18.54 11.75
CA LEU A 25 8.33 -17.74 10.95
C LEU A 25 7.69 -16.42 10.48
N PHE A 26 6.49 -16.49 9.92
CA PHE A 26 5.76 -15.30 9.47
C PHE A 26 5.53 -14.29 10.61
N PHE A 27 5.20 -14.77 11.82
CA PHE A 27 5.09 -13.91 13.00
C PHE A 27 6.43 -13.35 13.46
N ARG A 28 7.51 -14.12 13.35
CA ARG A 28 8.87 -13.70 13.69
C ARG A 28 9.34 -12.54 12.81
N TYR A 29 9.04 -12.60 11.51
CA TYR A 29 9.38 -11.59 10.50
C TYR A 29 8.31 -10.50 10.30
N ARG A 30 7.34 -10.37 11.21
CA ARG A 30 6.22 -9.41 11.07
C ARG A 30 6.60 -7.94 10.94
N GLN A 31 7.82 -7.58 11.31
CA GLN A 31 8.33 -6.20 11.22
C GLN A 31 8.85 -5.85 9.84
N GLU A 32 9.14 -6.86 9.01
CA GLU A 32 9.61 -6.65 7.64
C GLU A 32 8.53 -5.97 6.81
N PRO A 33 8.87 -4.96 5.98
CA PRO A 33 7.89 -4.20 5.19
C PRO A 33 6.95 -5.08 4.36
N ALA A 34 7.48 -6.15 3.75
CA ALA A 34 6.71 -7.11 2.99
C ALA A 34 5.59 -7.74 3.85
N ILE A 35 5.87 -8.20 5.07
CA ILE A 35 4.86 -8.84 5.91
C ILE A 35 3.99 -7.80 6.65
N ARG A 36 4.58 -6.69 7.09
CA ARG A 36 3.92 -5.65 7.88
C ARG A 36 2.70 -5.06 7.16
N LEU A 37 2.82 -4.82 5.84
CA LEU A 37 1.75 -4.29 5.01
C LEU A 37 0.58 -5.27 4.82
N ARG A 38 0.81 -6.57 5.03
CA ARG A 38 -0.18 -7.64 4.82
C ARG A 38 -1.09 -7.92 6.02
N ASP A 39 -0.98 -7.11 7.08
CA ASP A 39 -1.67 -7.31 8.36
C ASP A 39 -1.39 -8.71 8.95
N PRO A 40 -0.27 -8.87 9.69
CA PRO A 40 0.18 -10.18 10.10
C PRO A 40 -0.82 -10.88 11.03
N ILE A 41 -1.58 -10.13 11.83
CA ILE A 41 -2.56 -10.69 12.77
C ILE A 41 -3.73 -11.31 11.99
N LEU A 42 -4.33 -10.57 11.05
CA LEU A 42 -5.43 -11.11 10.23
C LEU A 42 -4.97 -12.30 9.39
N SER A 43 -3.73 -12.27 8.88
CA SER A 43 -3.13 -13.37 8.12
C SER A 43 -2.99 -14.64 8.97
N ILE A 44 -2.49 -14.50 10.21
CA ILE A 44 -2.34 -15.63 11.14
C ILE A 44 -3.69 -16.20 11.54
N VAL A 45 -4.67 -15.35 11.89
CA VAL A 45 -6.02 -15.80 12.24
C VAL A 45 -6.65 -16.57 11.06
N SER A 46 -6.54 -16.04 9.84
CA SER A 46 -7.04 -16.73 8.64
C SER A 46 -6.36 -18.09 8.44
N ALA A 47 -5.04 -18.18 8.60
CA ALA A 47 -4.30 -19.43 8.47
C ALA A 47 -4.64 -20.47 9.56
N LEU A 48 -4.91 -20.05 10.79
CA LEU A 48 -5.38 -20.94 11.85
C LEU A 48 -6.78 -21.50 11.53
N LEU A 49 -7.68 -20.71 10.94
CA LEU A 49 -8.98 -21.18 10.47
C LEU A 49 -8.82 -22.16 9.30
N MET A 50 -7.91 -21.88 8.35
CA MET A 50 -7.59 -22.79 7.25
C MET A 50 -7.03 -24.12 7.77
N LEU A 51 -6.14 -24.08 8.77
CA LEU A 51 -5.59 -25.27 9.44
C LEU A 51 -6.70 -26.09 10.10
N LEU A 52 -7.57 -25.45 10.89
CA LEU A 52 -8.71 -26.10 11.55
C LEU A 52 -9.62 -26.79 10.53
N LEU A 53 -10.02 -26.06 9.49
CA LEU A 53 -10.93 -26.56 8.46
C LEU A 53 -10.33 -27.73 7.68
N THR A 54 -9.06 -27.61 7.30
CA THR A 54 -8.32 -28.66 6.58
C THR A 54 -8.22 -29.91 7.43
N ASN A 55 -7.87 -29.76 8.71
CA ASN A 55 -7.73 -30.88 9.63
C ASN A 55 -9.06 -31.62 9.84
N VAL A 56 -10.17 -30.89 10.01
CA VAL A 56 -11.50 -31.49 10.16
C VAL A 56 -11.91 -32.30 8.92
N HIS A 57 -11.66 -31.77 7.72
CA HIS A 57 -11.95 -32.49 6.48
C HIS A 57 -11.05 -33.71 6.27
N LEU A 58 -9.75 -33.62 6.60
CA LEU A 58 -8.84 -34.77 6.50
C LEU A 58 -9.17 -35.87 7.50
N VAL A 59 -9.52 -35.51 8.75
CA VAL A 59 -9.95 -36.50 9.75
C VAL A 59 -11.26 -37.15 9.29
N ARG A 60 -12.18 -36.42 8.64
CA ARG A 60 -13.40 -37.01 8.03
C ARG A 60 -13.06 -38.07 7.00
N LEU A 61 -12.06 -37.81 6.15
CA LEU A 61 -11.62 -38.77 5.14
C LEU A 61 -10.97 -40.00 5.77
N ALA A 62 -10.23 -39.81 6.85
CA ALA A 62 -9.61 -40.90 7.60
C ALA A 62 -10.63 -41.75 8.37
N ARG A 63 -11.68 -41.14 8.92
CA ARG A 63 -12.72 -41.75 9.76
C ARG A 63 -14.12 -41.53 9.20
N ARG A 64 -14.42 -42.16 8.06
CA ARG A 64 -15.66 -41.97 7.28
C ARG A 64 -16.97 -42.02 8.08
N PHE A 65 -16.99 -42.65 9.26
CA PHE A 65 -18.22 -42.90 10.02
C PHE A 65 -18.22 -42.40 11.48
N GLU A 66 -17.12 -41.84 12.00
CA GLU A 66 -17.03 -41.48 13.42
C GLU A 66 -17.30 -40.00 13.70
N ILE A 67 -17.18 -39.12 12.71
CA ILE A 67 -17.40 -37.69 12.93
C ILE A 67 -18.88 -37.37 12.81
N SER A 68 -19.42 -36.70 13.84
CA SER A 68 -20.78 -36.22 13.82
C SER A 68 -21.01 -35.24 12.67
N CYS A 69 -22.16 -35.38 12.01
CA CYS A 69 -22.54 -34.49 10.92
C CYS A 69 -22.69 -33.04 11.36
N ALA A 70 -23.01 -32.82 12.63
CA ALA A 70 -23.03 -31.50 13.24
C ALA A 70 -21.65 -30.83 13.12
N LEU A 71 -20.55 -31.47 13.54
CA LEU A 71 -19.22 -30.88 13.42
C LEU A 71 -18.82 -30.58 11.98
N LEU A 72 -19.22 -31.45 11.05
CA LEU A 72 -18.92 -31.33 9.62
C LEU A 72 -19.71 -30.23 8.93
N LEU A 73 -20.85 -29.83 9.48
CA LEU A 73 -21.63 -28.69 9.00
C LEU A 73 -21.15 -27.40 9.70
N TRP A 74 -21.04 -27.41 11.03
CA TRP A 74 -20.73 -26.21 11.82
C TRP A 74 -19.38 -25.62 11.46
N ILE A 75 -18.31 -26.44 11.46
CA ILE A 75 -16.95 -25.91 11.30
C ILE A 75 -16.79 -25.21 9.95
N PRO A 76 -17.16 -25.80 8.79
CA PRO A 76 -17.11 -25.09 7.52
C PRO A 76 -18.02 -23.87 7.45
N THR A 77 -19.22 -23.92 8.07
CA THR A 77 -20.13 -22.77 8.12
C THR A 77 -19.55 -21.56 8.83
N TYR A 78 -18.75 -21.73 9.88
CA TYR A 78 -18.07 -20.58 10.49
C TYR A 78 -16.75 -20.25 9.80
N CYS A 79 -15.92 -21.26 9.49
CA CYS A 79 -14.56 -21.03 9.04
C CYS A 79 -14.50 -20.44 7.64
N LEU A 80 -15.22 -21.00 6.66
CA LEU A 80 -15.09 -20.56 5.26
C LEU A 80 -15.49 -19.09 5.08
N PRO A 81 -16.63 -18.62 5.60
CA PRO A 81 -17.03 -17.24 5.41
C PRO A 81 -16.18 -16.28 6.24
N LEU A 82 -15.69 -16.71 7.41
CA LEU A 82 -14.73 -15.92 8.18
C LEU A 82 -13.39 -15.77 7.42
N ILE A 83 -12.87 -16.83 6.81
CA ILE A 83 -11.69 -16.76 5.93
C ILE A 83 -11.94 -15.80 4.76
N ALA A 84 -13.12 -15.87 4.13
CA ALA A 84 -13.49 -14.98 3.03
C ALA A 84 -13.55 -13.51 3.49
N LEU A 85 -14.21 -13.23 4.62
CA LEU A 85 -14.30 -11.88 5.20
C LEU A 85 -12.94 -11.31 5.60
N LEU A 86 -12.07 -12.12 6.21
CA LEU A 86 -10.70 -11.72 6.54
C LEU A 86 -9.90 -11.38 5.28
N THR A 87 -10.07 -12.14 4.20
CA THR A 87 -9.43 -11.88 2.91
C THR A 87 -9.96 -10.59 2.27
N MET A 88 -11.28 -10.37 2.27
CA MET A 88 -11.91 -9.14 1.78
C MET A 88 -11.48 -7.90 2.56
N THR A 89 -11.31 -8.03 3.87
CA THR A 89 -10.81 -6.93 4.70
C THR A 89 -9.44 -6.48 4.26
N ARG A 90 -8.54 -7.43 4.04
CA ARG A 90 -7.17 -7.14 3.58
C ARG A 90 -7.21 -6.42 2.24
N PHE A 91 -8.08 -6.86 1.34
CA PHE A 91 -8.30 -6.21 0.06
C PHE A 91 -8.76 -4.75 0.21
N ILE A 92 -9.82 -4.51 0.99
CA ILE A 92 -10.37 -3.16 1.21
C ILE A 92 -9.32 -2.25 1.85
N ARG A 93 -8.59 -2.76 2.85
CA ARG A 93 -7.51 -2.03 3.51
C ARG A 93 -6.39 -1.64 2.53
N LEU A 94 -5.99 -2.56 1.65
CA LEU A 94 -4.94 -2.30 0.66
C LEU A 94 -5.35 -1.20 -0.32
N VAL A 95 -6.55 -1.30 -0.88
CA VAL A 95 -7.10 -0.29 -1.79
C VAL A 95 -7.17 1.07 -1.09
N HIS A 96 -7.57 1.09 0.18
CA HIS A 96 -7.62 2.31 0.98
C HIS A 96 -6.23 2.94 1.17
N LEU A 97 -5.23 2.15 1.57
CA LEU A 97 -3.85 2.62 1.74
C LEU A 97 -3.26 3.16 0.43
N TYR A 98 -3.59 2.52 -0.69
CA TYR A 98 -3.12 2.93 -2.01
C TYR A 98 -3.72 4.27 -2.43
N ARG A 99 -5.05 4.41 -2.30
CA ARG A 99 -5.74 5.69 -2.57
C ARG A 99 -5.21 6.81 -1.66
N MET A 100 -4.98 6.52 -0.39
CA MET A 100 -4.40 7.49 0.54
C MET A 100 -3.00 7.94 0.08
N SER A 101 -2.18 7.03 -0.43
CA SER A 101 -0.84 7.38 -0.91
C SER A 101 -0.86 8.19 -2.20
N ILE A 102 -1.83 7.94 -3.10
CA ILE A 102 -2.08 8.80 -4.26
C ILE A 102 -2.48 10.21 -3.81
N GLN A 103 -3.44 10.32 -2.89
CA GLN A 103 -3.89 11.62 -2.38
C GLN A 103 -2.75 12.40 -1.73
N LYS A 104 -1.89 11.73 -0.95
CA LYS A 104 -0.67 12.33 -0.39
C LYS A 104 0.26 12.85 -1.49
N LEU A 105 0.44 12.10 -2.58
CA LEU A 105 1.23 12.54 -3.72
C LEU A 105 0.63 13.80 -4.35
N GLU A 106 -0.67 13.78 -4.66
CA GLU A 106 -1.38 14.90 -5.30
C GLU A 106 -1.32 16.16 -4.44
N GLN A 107 -1.60 16.03 -3.14
CA GLN A 107 -1.47 17.12 -2.17
C GLN A 107 -0.04 17.63 -2.11
N GLY A 108 0.95 16.74 -1.99
CA GLY A 108 2.37 17.10 -1.94
C GLY A 108 2.84 17.85 -3.18
N VAL A 109 2.47 17.38 -4.38
CA VAL A 109 2.80 18.02 -5.65
C VAL A 109 2.11 19.37 -5.77
N ALA A 110 0.83 19.49 -5.41
CA ALA A 110 0.13 20.77 -5.41
C ALA A 110 0.81 21.81 -4.51
N TYR A 111 1.34 21.40 -3.35
CA TYR A 111 2.13 22.27 -2.47
C TYR A 111 3.48 22.68 -3.06
N LEU A 112 4.12 21.81 -3.84
CA LEU A 112 5.36 22.14 -4.55
C LEU A 112 5.09 23.18 -5.65
N GLU A 113 4.00 23.02 -6.41
CA GLU A 113 3.63 23.92 -7.50
C GLU A 113 3.17 25.30 -7.04
N GLN A 114 2.49 25.39 -5.88
CA GLN A 114 2.03 26.68 -5.33
C GLN A 114 3.17 27.59 -4.85
N GLY A 115 4.41 27.09 -4.78
CA GLY A 115 5.56 27.82 -4.27
C GLY A 115 5.43 28.18 -2.77
N PRO A 116 6.44 28.82 -2.16
CA PRO A 116 6.21 29.57 -0.94
C PRO A 116 5.25 30.73 -1.29
N PRO A 117 4.21 31.03 -0.48
CA PRO A 117 3.49 32.27 -0.67
C PRO A 117 4.48 33.41 -0.43
N MET A 118 4.98 33.99 -1.51
CA MET A 118 5.68 35.25 -1.42
C MET A 118 4.66 36.26 -0.90
N GLY A 119 4.97 36.94 0.20
CA GLY A 119 4.21 38.14 0.57
C GLY A 119 4.24 39.13 -0.59
N GLU A 120 3.20 39.97 -0.71
CA GLU A 120 3.14 41.02 -1.74
C GLU A 120 4.45 41.85 -1.80
N ASP A 121 5.08 42.08 -0.65
CA ASP A 121 6.35 42.82 -0.55
C ASP A 121 7.55 42.04 -1.14
N ASP A 122 7.58 40.72 -1.01
CA ASP A 122 8.64 39.87 -1.59
C ASP A 122 8.45 39.69 -3.11
N GLN A 123 7.21 39.72 -3.61
CA GLN A 123 6.94 39.72 -5.05
C GLN A 123 7.50 40.98 -5.73
N ALA A 124 7.40 42.13 -5.07
CA ALA A 124 7.98 43.38 -5.55
C ALA A 124 9.52 43.30 -5.59
N VAL A 125 10.15 42.74 -4.56
CA VAL A 125 11.62 42.58 -4.51
C VAL A 125 12.11 41.55 -5.54
N ALA A 126 11.39 40.46 -5.76
CA ALA A 126 11.71 39.45 -6.77
C ALA A 126 11.59 40.01 -8.20
N MET A 127 10.57 40.82 -8.49
CA MET A 127 10.48 41.55 -9.78
C MET A 127 11.65 42.51 -9.99
N ILE A 128 12.12 43.18 -8.94
CA ILE A 128 13.22 44.16 -9.03
C ILE A 128 14.58 43.45 -9.21
N THR A 129 14.79 42.29 -8.59
CA THR A 129 16.07 41.56 -8.67
C THR A 129 16.24 40.77 -9.97
N VAL A 130 15.16 40.34 -10.64
CA VAL A 130 15.27 39.69 -11.97
C VAL A 130 15.78 40.68 -13.05
N SER A 131 15.62 41.99 -12.85
CA SER A 131 16.13 43.02 -13.77
C SER A 131 17.63 43.32 -13.59
N THR A 132 18.28 42.81 -12.54
CA THR A 132 19.69 43.13 -12.21
C THR A 132 20.52 41.90 -11.85
N SER A 133 20.46 40.83 -12.65
CA SER A 133 21.48 39.78 -12.57
C SER A 133 22.74 40.23 -13.33
N PRO A 134 23.90 40.41 -12.67
CA PRO A 134 25.16 40.67 -13.37
C PRO A 134 25.56 39.43 -14.19
N ALA A 135 26.05 39.69 -15.39
CA ALA A 135 26.55 38.71 -16.33
C ALA A 135 27.55 37.72 -15.67
N TYR A 136 27.30 36.42 -15.84
CA TYR A 136 28.33 35.41 -15.61
C TYR A 136 29.45 35.58 -16.65
N PRO A 137 30.73 35.46 -16.28
CA PRO A 137 31.82 35.50 -17.23
C PRO A 137 31.95 34.14 -17.95
N HIS A 138 31.86 34.21 -19.28
CA HIS A 138 32.48 33.36 -20.30
C HIS A 138 32.67 31.85 -19.98
N LEU A 139 31.78 31.04 -20.54
CA LEU A 139 32.16 29.78 -21.19
C LEU A 139 31.70 29.89 -22.65
N GLU A 140 32.67 30.18 -23.51
CA GLU A 140 32.51 30.15 -24.96
C GLU A 140 32.24 28.71 -25.40
N ASP A 141 31.02 28.44 -25.87
CA ASP A 141 30.85 27.68 -27.11
C ASP A 141 29.52 28.04 -27.76
N SER A 142 29.65 28.71 -28.90
CA SER A 142 28.60 29.37 -29.66
C SER A 142 28.09 28.44 -30.75
N SER A 143 26.78 28.12 -30.72
CA SER A 143 25.94 28.02 -31.94
C SER A 143 24.48 27.58 -31.72
N THR A 144 24.00 27.33 -30.49
CA THR A 144 22.62 26.77 -30.30
C THR A 144 21.62 27.67 -29.56
N TYR A 145 21.98 28.89 -29.15
CA TYR A 145 21.13 29.70 -28.25
C TYR A 145 20.28 30.81 -28.89
N SER A 146 20.30 31.01 -30.21
CA SER A 146 19.55 32.11 -30.85
C SER A 146 18.02 31.92 -30.94
N HIS A 147 17.48 30.79 -30.48
CA HIS A 147 16.03 30.52 -30.52
C HIS A 147 15.28 30.63 -29.18
N LEU A 148 15.98 30.70 -28.04
CA LEU A 148 15.34 30.77 -26.72
C LEU A 148 15.08 32.19 -26.22
N GLU A 149 15.73 33.20 -26.81
CA GLU A 149 15.63 34.59 -26.36
C GLU A 149 14.34 35.30 -26.84
N ARG A 150 13.63 34.73 -27.83
CA ARG A 150 12.37 35.29 -28.36
C ARG A 150 11.10 34.88 -27.59
N ILE A 151 11.19 33.93 -26.66
CA ILE A 151 10.04 33.51 -25.83
C ILE A 151 10.00 34.28 -24.50
N SER A 152 11.10 34.94 -24.11
CA SER A 152 11.23 35.65 -22.82
C SER A 152 10.58 37.05 -22.78
N SER A 153 10.11 37.60 -23.90
CA SER A 153 9.60 38.98 -23.97
C SER A 153 8.06 39.12 -23.91
N GLN A 154 7.34 38.07 -23.50
CA GLN A 154 5.87 38.09 -23.32
C GLN A 154 5.42 37.73 -21.89
N GLN A 155 6.24 38.00 -20.88
CA GLN A 155 5.79 37.87 -19.49
C GLN A 155 4.99 39.12 -19.10
N SER A 156 3.69 39.00 -19.30
CA SER A 156 2.64 39.95 -18.95
C SER A 156 2.65 40.29 -17.45
N LEU A 157 2.31 41.54 -17.13
CA LEU A 157 2.11 42.05 -15.78
C LEU A 157 1.27 41.08 -14.93
N VAL A 158 1.93 40.39 -14.00
CA VAL A 158 1.26 39.59 -12.97
C VAL A 158 0.60 40.56 -12.00
N SER A 159 -0.73 40.58 -12.02
CA SER A 159 -1.56 41.37 -11.12
C SER A 159 -1.37 40.90 -9.66
N PRO A 160 -1.51 41.78 -8.66
CA PRO A 160 -1.39 41.41 -7.25
C PRO A 160 -2.36 40.26 -6.90
N PRO A 161 -1.98 39.36 -5.98
CA PRO A 161 -2.80 38.23 -5.60
C PRO A 161 -4.10 38.72 -4.97
N SER A 162 -5.16 38.74 -5.76
CA SER A 162 -6.51 39.06 -5.31
C SER A 162 -6.89 38.27 -4.05
N ALA A 163 -7.78 38.82 -3.21
CA ALA A 163 -8.37 38.20 -2.01
C ALA A 163 -8.87 36.75 -2.21
N HIS A 164 -9.00 36.32 -3.46
CA HIS A 164 -9.28 34.97 -3.89
C HIS A 164 -8.21 33.92 -3.48
N SER A 165 -6.93 34.31 -3.33
CA SER A 165 -5.85 33.40 -2.93
C SER A 165 -5.95 32.95 -1.46
N ILE A 166 -6.30 33.85 -0.55
CA ILE A 166 -6.53 33.56 0.88
C ILE A 166 -7.77 32.67 1.04
N GLY A 167 -8.83 32.94 0.27
CA GLY A 167 -10.03 32.11 0.22
C GLY A 167 -9.72 30.66 -0.18
N ARG A 168 -8.86 30.45 -1.19
CA ARG A 168 -8.42 29.10 -1.58
C ARG A 168 -7.64 28.39 -0.49
N TYR A 169 -6.76 29.08 0.24
CA TYR A 169 -6.00 28.45 1.33
C TYR A 169 -6.91 27.97 2.47
N LEU A 170 -7.89 28.79 2.88
CA LEU A 170 -8.86 28.40 3.90
C LEU A 170 -9.77 27.26 3.45
N LEU A 171 -10.16 27.26 2.17
CA LEU A 171 -10.99 26.20 1.58
C LEU A 171 -10.21 24.89 1.46
N VAL A 172 -8.93 24.91 1.05
CA VAL A 172 -8.02 23.75 1.06
C VAL A 172 -7.82 23.23 2.48
N ARG A 173 -7.65 24.12 3.48
CA ARG A 173 -7.51 23.71 4.89
C ARG A 173 -8.79 23.07 5.42
N GLN A 174 -9.96 23.62 5.11
CA GLN A 174 -11.25 23.02 5.48
C GLN A 174 -11.47 21.68 4.79
N ILE A 175 -11.15 21.56 3.49
CA ILE A 175 -11.20 20.28 2.77
C ILE A 175 -10.27 19.26 3.44
N SER A 176 -9.02 19.62 3.75
CA SER A 176 -8.07 18.69 4.40
C SER A 176 -8.54 18.23 5.78
N MET A 177 -9.30 19.05 6.50
CA MET A 177 -9.84 18.70 7.82
C MET A 177 -11.03 17.75 7.68
N VAL A 178 -11.93 18.02 6.73
CA VAL A 178 -13.06 17.12 6.41
C VAL A 178 -12.52 15.79 5.89
N GLU A 179 -11.51 15.80 5.02
CA GLU A 179 -10.81 14.60 4.58
C GLU A 179 -10.20 13.85 5.75
N ARG A 180 -9.49 14.51 6.68
CA ARG A 180 -8.97 13.85 7.90
C ARG A 180 -10.05 13.21 8.75
N ILE A 181 -11.17 13.89 8.94
CA ILE A 181 -12.32 13.34 9.66
C ILE A 181 -12.89 12.15 8.91
N VAL A 182 -13.06 12.24 7.59
CA VAL A 182 -13.52 11.15 6.72
C VAL A 182 -12.52 9.99 6.69
N HIS A 183 -11.22 10.24 6.78
CA HIS A 183 -10.16 9.22 6.80
C HIS A 183 -10.03 8.54 8.16
N GLY A 184 -10.05 9.31 9.25
CA GLY A 184 -10.10 8.79 10.61
C GLY A 184 -11.37 7.98 10.82
N LEU A 185 -12.51 8.51 10.34
CA LEU A 185 -13.75 7.76 10.25
C LEU A 185 -13.57 6.55 9.36
N ASN A 186 -12.97 6.59 8.17
CA ASN A 186 -12.83 5.41 7.30
C ASN A 186 -11.91 4.33 7.88
N SER A 187 -10.82 4.67 8.57
CA SER A 187 -9.95 3.70 9.23
C SER A 187 -10.61 3.07 10.46
N PHE A 188 -11.29 3.90 11.26
CA PHE A 188 -12.10 3.43 12.38
C PHE A 188 -13.30 2.61 11.89
N LEU A 189 -13.98 3.08 10.86
CA LEU A 189 -15.18 2.51 10.27
C LEU A 189 -14.82 1.22 9.54
N THR A 190 -13.72 1.12 8.81
CA THR A 190 -13.29 -0.16 8.21
C THR A 190 -13.00 -1.21 9.28
N ARG A 191 -12.33 -0.84 10.39
CA ARG A 191 -12.11 -1.75 11.52
C ARG A 191 -13.39 -2.13 12.25
N ASN A 192 -14.26 -1.16 12.53
CA ASN A 192 -15.50 -1.39 13.27
C ASN A 192 -16.58 -2.05 12.40
N ILE A 193 -16.76 -1.63 11.15
CA ILE A 193 -17.62 -2.32 10.17
C ILE A 193 -17.15 -3.75 10.03
N LEU A 194 -15.85 -4.02 9.91
CA LEU A 194 -15.39 -5.40 9.85
C LEU A 194 -15.80 -6.17 11.11
N SER A 195 -15.50 -5.64 12.30
CA SER A 195 -15.85 -6.30 13.55
C SER A 195 -17.37 -6.53 13.64
N ILE A 196 -18.18 -5.55 13.23
CA ILE A 196 -19.64 -5.62 13.22
C ILE A 196 -20.12 -6.65 12.19
N LEU A 197 -19.54 -6.69 10.99
CA LEU A 197 -19.86 -7.66 9.95
C LEU A 197 -19.48 -9.07 10.39
N CYS A 198 -18.30 -9.27 10.97
CA CYS A 198 -17.87 -10.56 11.51
C CYS A 198 -18.75 -11.00 12.68
N MET A 199 -19.01 -10.13 13.66
CA MET A 199 -19.86 -10.44 14.81
C MET A 199 -21.31 -10.67 14.41
N GLY A 200 -21.86 -9.81 13.55
CA GLY A 200 -23.20 -9.93 12.99
C GLY A 200 -23.35 -11.22 12.17
N TYR A 201 -22.33 -11.57 11.39
CA TYR A 201 -22.25 -12.83 10.66
C TYR A 201 -22.26 -14.04 11.60
N ILE A 202 -21.33 -14.09 12.56
CA ILE A 202 -21.23 -15.19 13.55
C ILE A 202 -22.57 -15.33 14.30
N THR A 203 -23.17 -14.23 14.73
CA THR A 203 -24.45 -14.21 15.44
C THR A 203 -25.58 -14.74 14.56
N THR A 204 -25.72 -14.23 13.34
CA THR A 204 -26.75 -14.66 12.38
C THR A 204 -26.60 -16.14 12.08
N MET A 205 -25.38 -16.63 11.89
CA MET A 205 -25.13 -18.06 11.66
C MET A 205 -25.46 -18.91 12.86
N THR A 206 -25.08 -18.46 14.05
CA THR A 206 -25.42 -19.17 15.28
C THR A 206 -26.92 -19.31 15.43
N VAL A 207 -27.69 -18.23 15.15
CA VAL A 207 -29.16 -18.24 15.21
C VAL A 207 -29.77 -19.12 14.13
N VAL A 208 -29.36 -18.99 12.87
CA VAL A 208 -29.89 -19.79 11.75
C VAL A 208 -29.61 -21.28 11.97
N LEU A 209 -28.37 -21.62 12.36
CA LEU A 209 -28.00 -23.01 12.64
C LEU A 209 -28.74 -23.54 13.88
N PHE A 210 -28.82 -22.75 14.97
CA PHE A 210 -29.59 -23.14 16.15
C PHE A 210 -31.05 -23.43 15.78
N PHE A 211 -31.67 -22.60 14.94
CA PHE A 211 -33.03 -22.82 14.44
C PHE A 211 -33.14 -24.09 13.59
N ILE A 212 -32.20 -24.34 12.67
CA ILE A 212 -32.16 -25.55 11.85
C ILE A 212 -32.06 -26.80 12.74
N PHE A 213 -31.20 -26.79 13.75
CA PHE A 213 -31.01 -27.95 14.64
C PHE A 213 -32.18 -28.17 15.60
N THR A 214 -32.80 -27.10 16.11
CA THR A 214 -33.95 -27.22 17.02
C THR A 214 -35.21 -27.66 16.28
N THR A 215 -35.40 -27.24 15.03
CA THR A 215 -36.55 -27.65 14.20
C THR A 215 -36.33 -29.00 13.51
N SER A 216 -35.10 -29.35 13.16
CA SER A 216 -34.72 -30.66 12.62
C SER A 216 -34.46 -31.68 13.74
N SER A 217 -35.50 -31.98 14.52
CA SER A 217 -35.50 -33.08 15.50
C SER A 217 -35.29 -34.47 14.86
N LYS A 218 -35.23 -34.54 13.52
CA LYS A 218 -34.94 -35.74 12.73
C LYS A 218 -33.52 -35.76 12.17
N PHE A 219 -32.56 -35.14 12.85
CA PHE A 219 -31.14 -35.43 12.58
C PHE A 219 -30.88 -36.88 12.99
N ASN A 220 -31.15 -37.78 12.03
CA ASN A 220 -31.15 -39.21 12.22
C ASN A 220 -29.73 -39.64 12.59
N GLN A 221 -29.46 -39.82 13.88
CA GLN A 221 -28.13 -40.05 14.44
C GLN A 221 -27.39 -41.26 13.83
N GLY A 222 -28.10 -42.11 13.08
CA GLY A 222 -27.55 -43.30 12.41
C GLY A 222 -27.27 -43.17 10.91
N THR A 223 -27.69 -42.11 10.20
CA THR A 223 -27.46 -42.03 8.75
C THR A 223 -26.19 -41.25 8.42
N THR A 224 -25.17 -41.95 7.95
CA THR A 224 -23.85 -41.42 7.54
C THR A 224 -23.88 -40.58 6.27
N LYS A 225 -25.06 -40.38 5.65
CA LYS A 225 -25.29 -39.64 4.41
C LYS A 225 -25.53 -38.14 4.63
N CYS A 226 -24.68 -37.49 5.41
CA CYS A 226 -24.77 -36.05 5.68
C CYS A 226 -24.07 -35.18 4.64
N ALA A 227 -23.84 -35.71 3.44
CA ALA A 227 -23.19 -34.99 2.35
C ALA A 227 -24.21 -34.24 1.46
N PHE A 228 -25.48 -34.62 1.49
CA PHE A 228 -26.51 -34.08 0.61
C PHE A 228 -27.79 -33.82 1.40
N GLY A 229 -27.97 -32.57 1.80
CA GLY A 229 -29.14 -32.14 2.55
C GLY A 229 -29.36 -30.63 2.40
N TRP A 230 -30.60 -30.19 2.59
CA TRP A 230 -31.00 -28.78 2.51
C TRP A 230 -30.27 -27.91 3.56
N GLU A 231 -29.71 -28.54 4.59
CA GLU A 231 -28.95 -27.92 5.67
C GLU A 231 -27.67 -27.22 5.15
N TYR A 232 -27.17 -27.57 3.96
CA TYR A 232 -26.03 -26.88 3.34
C TYR A 232 -26.45 -25.66 2.50
N VAL A 233 -27.75 -25.48 2.20
CA VAL A 233 -28.23 -24.33 1.41
C VAL A 233 -27.82 -23.00 2.03
N PRO A 234 -27.95 -22.76 3.35
CA PRO A 234 -27.46 -21.54 3.98
C PRO A 234 -25.95 -21.34 3.76
N LEU A 235 -25.14 -22.40 3.94
CA LEU A 235 -23.69 -22.34 3.70
C LEU A 235 -23.40 -21.88 2.26
N TYR A 236 -23.99 -22.52 1.25
CA TYR A 236 -23.74 -22.13 -0.15
C TYR A 236 -24.24 -20.73 -0.47
N ALA A 237 -25.39 -20.33 0.07
CA ALA A 237 -25.92 -18.98 -0.12
C ALA A 237 -24.95 -17.93 0.44
N ILE A 238 -24.38 -18.17 1.62
CA ILE A 238 -23.39 -17.27 2.22
C ILE A 238 -22.11 -17.27 1.42
N LEU A 239 -21.58 -18.44 1.06
CA LEU A 239 -20.35 -18.52 0.28
C LEU A 239 -20.50 -17.76 -1.04
N PHE A 240 -21.66 -17.91 -1.69
CA PHE A 240 -22.02 -17.13 -2.87
C PHE A 240 -22.05 -15.63 -2.59
N LEU A 241 -22.74 -15.20 -1.52
CA LEU A 241 -22.78 -13.79 -1.11
C LEU A 241 -21.39 -13.23 -0.77
N THR A 242 -20.49 -14.03 -0.21
CA THR A 242 -19.10 -13.62 0.06
C THR A 242 -18.20 -13.65 -1.18
N ALA A 243 -18.52 -14.50 -2.18
CA ALA A 243 -17.83 -14.55 -3.46
C ALA A 243 -18.22 -13.39 -4.37
N LEU A 244 -19.45 -12.87 -4.26
CA LEU A 244 -19.94 -11.77 -5.09
C LEU A 244 -19.04 -10.51 -5.02
N PRO A 245 -18.63 -10.00 -3.83
CA PRO A 245 -17.67 -8.90 -3.72
C PRO A 245 -16.27 -9.21 -4.26
N ALA A 246 -15.90 -10.50 -4.42
CA ALA A 246 -14.59 -10.88 -4.92
C ALA A 246 -14.38 -10.43 -6.37
N VAL A 247 -15.45 -10.44 -7.18
CA VAL A 247 -15.40 -10.04 -8.58
C VAL A 247 -15.10 -8.54 -8.74
N PRO A 248 -15.87 -7.59 -8.17
CA PRO A 248 -15.54 -6.17 -8.25
C PRO A 248 -14.23 -5.85 -7.53
N ALA A 249 -13.81 -6.63 -6.53
CA ALA A 249 -12.47 -6.52 -5.95
C ALA A 249 -11.38 -6.86 -6.99
N ILE A 250 -11.49 -7.99 -7.68
CA ILE A 250 -10.54 -8.36 -8.74
C ILE A 250 -10.50 -7.28 -9.84
N LEU A 251 -11.66 -6.79 -10.26
CA LEU A 251 -11.76 -5.78 -11.31
C LEU A 251 -11.22 -4.42 -10.84
N GLY A 252 -11.52 -4.01 -9.60
CA GLY A 252 -11.10 -2.73 -9.05
C GLY A 252 -9.60 -2.64 -8.74
N THR A 253 -8.90 -3.77 -8.63
CA THR A 253 -7.44 -3.81 -8.54
C THR A 253 -6.75 -4.13 -9.86
N ALA A 254 -7.52 -4.44 -10.92
CA ALA A 254 -6.95 -4.67 -12.23
C ALA A 254 -6.26 -3.37 -12.71
N GLY A 255 -4.93 -3.41 -12.84
CA GLY A 255 -4.13 -2.26 -13.28
C GLY A 255 -3.45 -1.50 -12.14
N LEU A 256 -3.73 -1.80 -10.87
CA LEU A 256 -2.93 -1.25 -9.77
C LEU A 256 -1.55 -1.92 -9.77
N LYS A 257 -0.51 -1.11 -9.96
CA LYS A 257 0.89 -1.53 -9.81
C LYS A 257 1.27 -1.39 -8.34
N ASP A 258 1.57 -2.49 -7.69
CA ASP A 258 2.03 -2.50 -6.32
C ASP A 258 3.44 -3.08 -6.20
N ALA A 259 4.28 -2.47 -5.37
CA ALA A 259 5.70 -2.85 -5.29
C ALA A 259 5.93 -4.27 -4.72
N TYR A 260 4.97 -4.77 -3.94
CA TYR A 260 5.08 -6.04 -3.21
C TYR A 260 4.20 -7.15 -3.79
N GLY A 261 3.50 -6.93 -4.91
CA GLY A 261 2.63 -7.95 -5.52
C GLY A 261 1.44 -8.40 -4.67
N ILE A 262 1.09 -7.69 -3.60
CA ILE A 262 -0.10 -7.89 -2.76
C ILE A 262 -1.38 -7.84 -3.60
N CYS A 263 -1.51 -6.94 -4.57
CA CYS A 263 -2.68 -6.89 -5.47
C CYS A 263 -2.81 -8.19 -6.27
N LEU A 264 -1.68 -8.71 -6.77
CA LEU A 264 -1.64 -10.01 -7.46
C LEU A 264 -2.01 -11.15 -6.51
N GLU A 265 -1.46 -11.18 -5.29
CA GLU A 265 -1.80 -12.17 -4.26
C GLU A 265 -3.29 -12.18 -3.93
N MET A 266 -3.90 -11.01 -3.77
CA MET A 266 -5.33 -10.90 -3.50
C MET A 266 -6.17 -11.40 -4.68
N ASN A 267 -5.77 -11.08 -5.91
CA ASN A 267 -6.45 -11.55 -7.11
C ASN A 267 -6.35 -13.06 -7.28
N ILE A 268 -5.17 -13.64 -7.04
CA ILE A 268 -4.97 -15.09 -7.02
C ILE A 268 -5.81 -15.72 -5.90
N SER A 269 -5.84 -15.13 -4.71
CA SER A 269 -6.62 -15.64 -3.57
C SER A 269 -8.12 -15.64 -3.86
N ALA A 270 -8.64 -14.56 -4.44
CA ALA A 270 -10.02 -14.47 -4.87
C ALA A 270 -10.35 -15.50 -5.97
N ALA A 271 -9.45 -15.68 -6.95
CA ALA A 271 -9.60 -16.69 -7.99
C ALA A 271 -9.60 -18.13 -7.43
N ILE A 272 -8.72 -18.45 -6.46
CA ILE A 272 -8.70 -19.73 -5.75
C ILE A 272 -10.04 -19.95 -5.03
N PHE A 273 -10.54 -18.94 -4.32
CA PHE A 273 -11.80 -19.06 -3.59
C PHE A 273 -12.99 -19.32 -4.53
N VAL A 274 -13.13 -18.51 -5.59
CA VAL A 274 -14.22 -18.64 -6.57
C VAL A 274 -14.14 -19.97 -7.32
N SER A 275 -12.95 -20.36 -7.80
CA SER A 275 -12.77 -21.63 -8.53
C SER A 275 -13.04 -22.84 -7.64
N SER A 276 -12.62 -22.82 -6.38
CA SER A 276 -12.90 -23.87 -5.41
C SER A 276 -14.39 -23.97 -5.09
N PHE A 277 -15.08 -22.84 -4.96
CA PHE A 277 -16.51 -22.79 -4.71
C PHE A 277 -17.30 -23.36 -5.89
N ILE A 278 -16.97 -22.94 -7.12
CA ILE A 278 -17.60 -23.45 -8.35
C ILE A 278 -17.32 -24.95 -8.50
N GLY A 279 -16.07 -25.39 -8.29
CA GLY A 279 -15.68 -26.80 -8.34
C GLY A 279 -16.45 -27.64 -7.33
N ALA A 280 -16.57 -27.17 -6.09
CA ALA A 280 -17.37 -27.82 -5.06
C ALA A 280 -18.86 -27.88 -5.44
N LEU A 281 -19.43 -26.80 -5.97
CA LEU A 281 -20.83 -26.75 -6.38
C LEU A 281 -21.12 -27.74 -7.52
N ILE A 282 -20.31 -27.71 -8.59
CA ILE A 282 -20.43 -28.64 -9.73
C ILE A 282 -20.34 -30.08 -9.24
N PHE A 283 -19.36 -30.38 -8.38
CA PHE A 283 -19.16 -31.74 -7.89
C PHE A 283 -20.31 -32.23 -7.02
N ASN A 284 -20.93 -31.35 -6.23
CA ASN A 284 -22.13 -31.69 -5.47
C ASN A 284 -23.35 -31.90 -6.38
N ILE A 285 -23.54 -31.06 -7.41
CA ILE A 285 -24.62 -31.23 -8.38
C ILE A 285 -24.45 -32.56 -9.14
N LEU A 286 -23.23 -32.90 -9.56
CA LEU A 286 -22.94 -34.15 -10.25
C LEU A 286 -23.23 -35.35 -9.35
N GLN A 287 -22.78 -35.37 -8.10
CA GLN A 287 -23.10 -36.47 -7.17
C GLN A 287 -24.60 -36.58 -6.87
N ALA A 288 -25.34 -35.46 -6.88
CA ALA A 288 -26.79 -35.48 -6.65
C ALA A 288 -27.57 -36.00 -7.86
N THR A 289 -27.07 -35.75 -9.08
CA THR A 289 -27.78 -36.06 -10.34
C THR A 289 -27.37 -37.39 -10.95
N THR A 290 -26.12 -37.81 -10.72
CA THR A 290 -25.57 -39.05 -11.26
C THR A 290 -25.39 -40.05 -10.13
N SER A 291 -25.64 -41.33 -10.37
CA SER A 291 -25.21 -42.42 -9.47
C SER A 291 -23.68 -42.60 -9.44
N PHE A 292 -22.93 -41.58 -9.86
CA PHE A 292 -21.49 -41.57 -9.95
C PHE A 292 -20.91 -41.32 -8.56
N ASP A 293 -20.85 -42.39 -7.78
CA ASP A 293 -20.03 -42.41 -6.57
C ASP A 293 -18.56 -42.44 -7.01
N LEU A 294 -17.88 -41.31 -6.94
CA LEU A 294 -16.41 -41.26 -6.89
C LEU A 294 -15.98 -41.36 -5.41
N PRO A 295 -15.79 -42.57 -4.86
CA PRO A 295 -15.41 -42.74 -3.47
C PRO A 295 -14.06 -42.13 -3.12
N SER A 296 -13.26 -41.74 -4.12
CA SER A 296 -11.90 -41.21 -3.99
C SER A 296 -11.84 -39.69 -3.87
N PHE A 297 -12.84 -38.92 -4.34
CA PHE A 297 -12.74 -37.46 -4.37
C PHE A 297 -14.04 -36.78 -3.92
N PRO A 298 -14.32 -36.61 -2.62
CA PRO A 298 -15.52 -35.90 -2.18
C PRO A 298 -15.40 -34.39 -2.41
N ALA A 299 -16.54 -33.70 -2.51
CA ALA A 299 -16.60 -32.25 -2.71
C ALA A 299 -15.81 -31.46 -1.65
N THR A 300 -15.65 -32.00 -0.44
CA THR A 300 -14.87 -31.39 0.64
C THR A 300 -13.39 -31.22 0.30
N LEU A 301 -12.84 -31.99 -0.65
CA LEU A 301 -11.45 -31.82 -1.09
C LEU A 301 -11.22 -30.49 -1.82
N TRP A 302 -12.25 -29.90 -2.42
CA TRP A 302 -12.14 -28.54 -2.97
C TRP A 302 -11.87 -27.50 -1.89
N ALA A 303 -12.48 -27.63 -0.72
CA ALA A 303 -12.21 -26.74 0.42
C ALA A 303 -10.79 -26.94 0.97
N VAL A 304 -10.32 -28.19 1.04
CA VAL A 304 -8.94 -28.51 1.45
C VAL A 304 -7.94 -27.91 0.46
N TRP A 305 -8.15 -28.10 -0.84
CA TRP A 305 -7.31 -27.52 -1.89
C TRP A 305 -7.29 -25.99 -1.82
N ALA A 306 -8.45 -25.36 -1.62
CA ALA A 306 -8.56 -23.92 -1.44
C ALA A 306 -7.71 -23.44 -0.25
N CYS A 307 -7.85 -24.07 0.92
CA CYS A 307 -7.13 -23.71 2.14
C CYS A 307 -5.62 -23.84 1.97
N ILE A 308 -5.15 -24.92 1.35
CA ILE A 308 -3.71 -25.13 1.10
C ILE A 308 -3.17 -24.06 0.15
N SER A 309 -3.89 -23.81 -0.95
CA SER A 309 -3.48 -22.83 -1.96
C SER A 309 -3.49 -21.41 -1.41
N LEU A 310 -4.49 -21.06 -0.60
CA LEU A 310 -4.57 -19.78 0.11
C LEU A 310 -3.45 -19.64 1.15
N HIS A 311 -3.14 -20.68 1.92
CA HIS A 311 -2.00 -20.64 2.86
C HIS A 311 -0.68 -20.41 2.12
N TYR A 312 -0.50 -21.04 0.96
CA TYR A 312 0.66 -20.82 0.12
C TYR A 312 0.78 -19.35 -0.32
N VAL A 313 -0.29 -18.79 -0.89
CA VAL A 313 -0.29 -17.41 -1.38
C VAL A 313 -0.19 -16.38 -0.25
N LEU A 314 -0.89 -16.59 0.87
CA LEU A 314 -1.02 -15.58 1.92
C LEU A 314 0.09 -15.64 2.99
N ILE A 315 0.77 -16.78 3.16
CA ILE A 315 1.78 -16.99 4.21
C ILE A 315 3.13 -17.38 3.61
N LEU A 316 3.18 -18.41 2.76
CA LEU A 316 4.46 -18.93 2.27
C LEU A 316 5.11 -17.99 1.26
N LEU A 317 4.35 -17.40 0.34
CA LEU A 317 4.89 -16.51 -0.68
C LEU A 317 5.52 -15.24 -0.07
N PRO A 318 4.86 -14.48 0.83
CA PRO A 318 5.49 -13.33 1.47
C PRO A 318 6.67 -13.71 2.36
N LEU A 319 6.61 -14.88 3.01
CA LEU A 319 7.72 -15.38 3.82
C LEU A 319 8.94 -15.71 2.95
N TYR A 320 8.71 -16.29 1.77
CA TYR A 320 9.75 -16.58 0.81
C TYR A 320 10.44 -15.30 0.30
N GLU A 321 9.68 -14.24 0.02
CA GLU A 321 10.25 -12.93 -0.37
C GLU A 321 11.19 -12.36 0.69
N VAL A 322 10.82 -12.49 1.97
CA VAL A 322 11.65 -12.03 3.10
C VAL A 322 12.90 -12.89 3.27
N LEU A 323 12.78 -14.22 3.15
CA LEU A 323 13.90 -15.14 3.34
C LEU A 323 14.91 -15.10 2.19
N TYR A 324 14.48 -14.70 0.99
CA TYR A 324 15.29 -14.70 -0.22
C TYR A 324 15.22 -13.36 -0.98
N PRO A 325 15.72 -12.26 -0.40
CA PRO A 325 15.57 -10.90 -0.93
C PRO A 325 16.29 -10.64 -2.29
N GLY A 326 17.09 -11.59 -2.75
CA GLY A 326 17.84 -11.55 -4.01
C GLY A 326 17.14 -12.18 -5.21
N LEU A 327 16.01 -12.87 -5.02
CA LEU A 327 15.25 -13.38 -6.15
C LEU A 327 14.47 -12.24 -6.81
N PRO A 328 14.35 -12.25 -8.16
CA PRO A 328 13.50 -11.29 -8.83
C PRO A 328 12.07 -11.42 -8.27
N PRO A 329 11.38 -10.29 -8.01
CA PRO A 329 9.99 -10.32 -7.58
C PRO A 329 9.18 -11.17 -8.56
N MET A 330 8.18 -11.89 -8.06
CA MET A 330 7.30 -12.73 -8.88
C MET A 330 6.88 -11.93 -10.12
N PRO A 331 7.14 -12.44 -11.34
CA PRO A 331 6.88 -11.68 -12.56
C PRO A 331 5.40 -11.33 -12.60
N SER A 332 5.11 -10.05 -12.42
CA SER A 332 3.77 -9.48 -12.60
C SER A 332 3.35 -9.75 -14.04
N ARG A 333 2.54 -10.80 -14.24
CA ARG A 333 2.03 -11.34 -15.52
C ARG A 333 3.08 -11.47 -16.63
N PRO A 334 3.55 -12.68 -16.95
CA PRO A 334 4.18 -12.91 -18.25
C PRO A 334 3.13 -12.65 -19.33
N HIS A 335 3.39 -11.71 -20.24
CA HIS A 335 2.62 -11.60 -21.47
C HIS A 335 2.66 -12.95 -22.21
N PRO A 336 1.51 -13.55 -22.53
CA PRO A 336 1.45 -14.85 -23.19
C PRO A 336 2.07 -14.72 -24.58
N GLY A 337 3.24 -15.34 -24.77
CA GLY A 337 3.99 -15.28 -26.04
C GLY A 337 5.51 -15.51 -25.94
N THR A 338 6.06 -15.75 -24.74
CA THR A 338 7.52 -15.87 -24.54
C THR A 338 7.99 -17.32 -24.49
N LEU A 339 8.15 -17.97 -25.65
CA LEU A 339 8.90 -19.22 -25.76
C LEU A 339 10.40 -18.92 -25.93
N THR A 340 11.13 -19.24 -24.85
CA THR A 340 12.53 -19.65 -24.72
C THR A 340 13.44 -19.49 -25.96
N SER A 341 14.26 -18.44 -25.96
CA SER A 341 15.58 -18.45 -26.60
C SER A 341 16.65 -18.32 -25.51
N ASN A 342 17.56 -19.28 -25.45
CA ASN A 342 18.62 -19.47 -24.46
C ASN A 342 19.32 -18.18 -23.95
N PRO A 343 19.45 -17.99 -22.62
CA PRO A 343 20.33 -17.00 -22.03
C PRO A 343 21.60 -17.70 -21.50
N GLU A 344 22.67 -17.79 -22.32
CA GLU A 344 24.02 -18.12 -21.82
C GLU A 344 24.87 -16.85 -21.57
N GLY A 345 24.22 -15.70 -21.36
CA GLY A 345 24.88 -14.40 -21.19
C GLY A 345 25.04 -13.96 -19.74
N ASN A 346 26.12 -14.38 -19.09
CA ASN A 346 26.82 -13.71 -17.97
C ASN A 346 25.96 -12.88 -16.99
N ASP A 347 25.16 -13.56 -16.16
CA ASP A 347 24.25 -12.96 -15.16
C ASP A 347 24.92 -12.16 -14.03
N ASN A 348 26.24 -12.28 -13.86
CA ASN A 348 26.97 -11.57 -12.79
C ASN A 348 26.97 -10.05 -12.98
N SER A 349 26.79 -9.56 -14.22
CA SER A 349 26.83 -8.11 -14.51
C SER A 349 25.64 -7.32 -13.94
N VAL A 350 24.47 -7.96 -13.77
CA VAL A 350 23.26 -7.27 -13.29
C VAL A 350 23.28 -7.11 -11.77
N ALA A 351 23.75 -8.13 -11.04
CA ALA A 351 23.92 -8.05 -9.59
C ALA A 351 24.98 -7.01 -9.22
N GLU A 352 26.08 -6.93 -9.99
CA GLU A 352 27.14 -5.95 -9.80
C GLU A 352 26.67 -4.52 -10.15
N GLN A 353 25.86 -4.34 -11.21
CA GLN A 353 25.21 -3.06 -11.51
C GLN A 353 24.16 -2.61 -10.48
N ILE A 354 23.51 -3.53 -9.78
CA ILE A 354 22.57 -3.21 -8.69
C ILE A 354 23.34 -2.87 -7.39
N GLN A 355 24.51 -3.48 -7.18
CA GLN A 355 25.34 -3.24 -6.00
C GLN A 355 26.12 -1.92 -6.08
N GLU A 356 26.36 -1.40 -7.29
CA GLU A 356 26.74 -0.01 -7.53
C GLU A 356 25.54 0.89 -7.85
N ALA A 357 24.45 0.78 -7.09
CA ALA A 357 23.54 1.91 -6.91
C ALA A 357 24.34 3.04 -6.26
N ASN A 358 25.15 3.76 -7.02
CA ASN A 358 26.03 4.80 -6.50
C ASN A 358 25.15 5.85 -5.83
N TRP A 359 25.42 6.19 -4.57
CA TRP A 359 24.74 7.27 -3.84
C TRP A 359 24.62 8.54 -4.70
N THR A 360 25.63 8.81 -5.53
CA THR A 360 25.63 9.91 -6.50
C THR A 360 24.52 9.78 -7.55
N ALA A 361 24.26 8.57 -8.06
CA ALA A 361 23.18 8.31 -9.02
C ALA A 361 21.80 8.46 -8.37
N PHE A 362 21.68 8.07 -7.08
CA PHE A 362 20.48 8.31 -6.29
C PHE A 362 20.21 9.81 -6.09
N ILE A 363 21.22 10.58 -5.68
CA ILE A 363 21.08 12.04 -5.56
C ILE A 363 20.79 12.69 -6.93
N ALA A 364 21.45 12.23 -8.00
CA ALA A 364 21.22 12.71 -9.35
C ALA A 364 19.79 12.47 -9.85
N LEU A 365 19.08 11.45 -9.33
CA LEU A 365 17.68 11.19 -9.68
C LEU A 365 16.77 12.38 -9.34
N PHE A 366 17.00 13.05 -8.22
CA PHE A 366 16.22 14.22 -7.80
C PHE A 366 16.46 15.47 -8.65
N HIS A 367 17.54 15.48 -9.44
CA HIS A 367 17.82 16.55 -10.39
C HIS A 367 17.24 16.27 -11.79
N GLN A 368 16.65 15.09 -12.01
CA GLN A 368 16.09 14.67 -13.29
C GLN A 368 14.56 14.56 -13.16
N PRO A 369 13.76 15.53 -13.67
CA PRO A 369 12.33 15.62 -13.39
C PRO A 369 11.55 14.38 -13.82
N GLU A 370 11.89 13.79 -14.96
CA GLU A 370 11.24 12.56 -15.45
C GLU A 370 11.51 11.34 -14.57
N ARG A 371 12.76 11.18 -14.11
CA ARG A 371 13.12 10.08 -13.20
C ARG A 371 12.53 10.27 -11.81
N LEU A 372 12.49 11.51 -11.34
CA LEU A 372 11.87 11.86 -10.08
C LEU A 372 10.35 11.61 -10.12
N LYS A 373 9.68 11.95 -11.23
CA LYS A 373 8.27 11.61 -11.43
C LYS A 373 8.02 10.10 -11.33
N ALA A 374 8.80 9.29 -12.04
CA ALA A 374 8.72 7.83 -11.95
C ALA A 374 9.01 7.31 -10.52
N PHE A 375 9.94 7.94 -9.82
CA PHE A 375 10.27 7.59 -8.43
C PHE A 375 9.16 7.95 -7.44
N ARG A 376 8.47 9.08 -7.65
CA ARG A 376 7.27 9.45 -6.87
C ARG A 376 6.15 8.43 -7.06
N GLU A 377 5.84 8.07 -8.30
CA GLU A 377 4.83 7.06 -8.63
C GLU A 377 5.18 5.70 -7.99
N TYR A 378 6.46 5.34 -8.01
CA TYR A 378 6.94 4.15 -7.31
C TYR A 378 6.78 4.24 -5.79
N ALA A 379 7.13 5.39 -5.18
CA ALA A 379 6.99 5.60 -3.73
C ALA A 379 5.52 5.54 -3.27
N VAL A 380 4.56 5.91 -4.13
CA VAL A 380 3.13 5.68 -3.87
C VAL A 380 2.81 4.19 -3.75
N SER A 381 3.37 3.36 -4.65
CA SER A 381 3.18 1.91 -4.60
C SER A 381 3.84 1.23 -3.39
N GLU A 382 4.80 1.90 -2.75
CA GLU A 382 5.45 1.47 -1.50
C GLU A 382 4.80 2.06 -0.24
N PHE A 383 3.79 2.93 -0.38
CA PHE A 383 3.21 3.71 0.72
C PHE A 383 4.26 4.54 1.49
N SER A 384 5.23 5.13 0.77
CA SER A 384 6.35 5.90 1.34
C SER A 384 6.60 7.22 0.62
N VAL A 385 5.55 7.80 0.04
CA VAL A 385 5.64 9.01 -0.81
C VAL A 385 6.07 10.24 -0.03
N GLU A 386 5.73 10.31 1.26
CA GLU A 386 6.11 11.40 2.17
C GLU A 386 7.62 11.63 2.21
N ASN A 387 8.43 10.56 2.11
CA ASN A 387 9.88 10.66 2.12
C ASN A 387 10.41 11.44 0.92
N VAL A 388 9.86 11.17 -0.27
CA VAL A 388 10.25 11.85 -1.51
C VAL A 388 9.82 13.31 -1.45
N LEU A 389 8.58 13.56 -1.07
CA LEU A 389 8.01 14.91 -0.98
C LEU A 389 8.74 15.80 0.02
N PHE A 390 9.16 15.26 1.16
CA PHE A 390 9.95 15.98 2.15
C PHE A 390 11.27 16.49 1.57
N ILE A 391 12.04 15.60 0.93
CA ILE A 391 13.34 15.95 0.34
C ILE A 391 13.18 17.01 -0.73
N GLU A 392 12.23 16.83 -1.64
CA GLU A 392 11.96 17.81 -2.69
C GLU A 392 11.60 19.18 -2.12
N ARG A 393 10.74 19.21 -1.08
CA ARG A 393 10.33 20.46 -0.46
C ARG A 393 11.50 21.14 0.25
N LEU A 394 12.28 20.39 1.02
CA LEU A 394 13.45 20.92 1.73
C LEU A 394 14.48 21.50 0.75
N TRP A 395 14.76 20.80 -0.34
CA TRP A 395 15.69 21.25 -1.36
C TRP A 395 15.17 22.47 -2.12
N GLY A 396 13.87 22.51 -2.43
CA GLY A 396 13.22 23.69 -3.01
C GLY A 396 13.38 24.93 -2.14
N ILE A 397 13.16 24.81 -0.82
CA ILE A 397 13.34 25.93 0.12
C ILE A 397 14.82 26.39 0.17
N ARG A 398 15.77 25.44 0.15
CA ARG A 398 17.21 25.76 0.12
C ARG A 398 17.64 26.46 -1.16
N GLN A 399 17.13 26.02 -2.32
CA GLN A 399 17.43 26.61 -3.63
C GLN A 399 16.86 28.02 -3.77
N ALA A 400 15.67 28.26 -3.20
CA ALA A 400 15.06 29.60 -3.14
C ALA A 400 15.85 30.61 -2.29
N ARG A 401 16.96 30.20 -1.65
CA ARG A 401 17.85 31.03 -0.81
C ARG A 401 17.14 31.80 0.32
N LEU A 402 15.99 31.31 0.78
CA LEU A 402 15.18 31.91 1.85
C LEU A 402 15.83 31.80 3.26
N ARG A 403 17.14 31.59 3.37
CA ARG A 403 17.81 31.18 4.62
C ARG A 403 17.72 32.19 5.76
N LYS A 404 17.45 33.47 5.48
CA LYS A 404 17.39 34.55 6.47
C LYS A 404 16.13 35.42 6.36
N SER A 405 15.23 35.12 5.42
CA SER A 405 13.99 35.87 5.31
C SER A 405 12.94 35.31 6.27
N GLU A 406 12.01 36.15 6.68
CA GLU A 406 10.83 35.75 7.43
C GLU A 406 10.05 34.65 6.69
N ALA A 407 9.96 34.75 5.36
CA ALA A 407 9.41 33.72 4.49
C ALA A 407 10.11 32.34 4.65
N GLY A 408 11.42 32.33 4.93
CA GLY A 408 12.17 31.13 5.24
C GLY A 408 11.77 30.48 6.55
N ILE A 409 11.60 31.29 7.61
CA ILE A 409 11.15 30.81 8.93
C ILE A 409 9.75 30.23 8.82
N VAL A 410 8.83 30.94 8.15
CA VAL A 410 7.46 30.46 7.89
C VAL A 410 7.48 29.16 7.09
N SER A 411 8.37 29.04 6.10
CA SER A 411 8.51 27.81 5.31
C SER A 411 9.05 26.65 6.15
N CYS A 412 9.99 26.89 7.07
CA CYS A 412 10.49 25.87 8.00
C CYS A 412 9.40 25.38 8.95
N MET A 413 8.60 26.29 9.51
CA MET A 413 7.48 25.93 10.40
C MET A 413 6.44 25.10 9.67
N ARG A 414 6.12 25.45 8.41
CA ARG A 414 5.20 24.64 7.58
C ARG A 414 5.76 23.26 7.26
N LEU A 415 7.06 23.17 6.96
CA LEU A 415 7.72 21.89 6.74
C LEU A 415 7.63 21.01 8.00
N TYR A 416 7.87 21.60 9.17
CA TYR A 416 7.71 20.94 10.46
C TYR A 416 6.28 20.45 10.71
N ASP A 417 5.29 21.33 10.56
CA ASP A 417 3.87 21.00 10.75
C ASP A 417 3.39 19.91 9.79
N GLN A 418 3.92 19.87 8.57
CA GLN A 418 3.48 18.95 7.52
C GLN A 418 4.12 17.55 7.62
N PHE A 419 5.38 17.47 8.03
CA PHE A 419 6.15 16.22 7.97
C PHE A 419 6.55 15.65 9.34
N PHE A 420 6.53 16.47 10.39
CA PHE A 420 7.08 16.06 11.69
C PHE A 420 6.04 16.17 12.81
N ARG A 421 5.07 17.08 12.74
CA ARG A 421 4.04 17.14 13.79
C ARG A 421 3.34 15.78 13.94
N SER A 422 3.10 15.36 15.19
CA SER A 422 2.41 14.10 15.43
C SER A 422 1.00 14.14 14.84
N GLY A 423 0.65 13.16 14.01
CA GLY A 423 -0.60 13.14 13.27
C GLY A 423 -0.62 14.05 12.04
N ALA A 424 0.56 14.48 11.55
CA ALA A 424 0.65 15.20 10.29
C ALA A 424 0.31 14.27 9.11
N ASP A 425 -0.24 14.84 8.04
CA ASP A 425 -0.73 14.08 6.89
C ASP A 425 0.42 13.34 6.15
N LEU A 426 1.61 13.94 6.18
CA LEU A 426 2.85 13.40 5.62
C LEU A 426 3.88 13.10 6.73
N GLU A 427 3.42 12.70 7.92
CA GLU A 427 4.30 12.34 9.04
C GLU A 427 5.36 11.31 8.62
N LEU A 428 6.64 11.68 8.79
CA LEU A 428 7.79 10.84 8.43
C LEU A 428 8.08 9.81 9.52
N ASN A 429 8.48 8.61 9.09
CA ASN A 429 8.90 7.55 10.00
C ASN A 429 10.40 7.68 10.37
N LEU A 430 10.70 8.57 11.30
CA LEU A 430 12.05 8.86 11.80
C LEU A 430 12.36 8.17 13.13
N GLN A 431 13.65 8.01 13.43
CA GLN A 431 14.14 7.59 14.74
C GLN A 431 13.76 8.58 15.85
N GLY A 432 13.56 8.04 17.05
CA GLY A 432 13.10 8.82 18.20
C GLY A 432 14.05 9.96 18.60
N GLU A 433 15.35 9.82 18.39
CA GLU A 433 16.36 10.84 18.71
C GLU A 433 16.25 12.06 17.79
N THR A 434 16.35 11.85 16.46
CA THR A 434 16.16 12.89 15.44
C THR A 434 14.85 13.65 15.65
N MET A 435 13.79 12.92 15.96
CA MET A 435 12.47 13.49 16.19
C MET A 435 12.40 14.30 17.51
N ALA A 436 13.05 13.82 18.57
CA ALA A 436 13.14 14.53 19.84
C ALA A 436 13.98 15.81 19.73
N ASP A 437 15.06 15.79 18.93
CA ASP A 437 15.88 16.97 18.65
C ASP A 437 15.08 18.04 17.89
N LEU A 438 14.35 17.65 16.85
CA LEU A 438 13.48 18.56 16.10
C LEU A 438 12.39 19.17 16.99
N ARG A 439 11.74 18.37 17.84
CA ARG A 439 10.78 18.87 18.83
C ARG A 439 11.43 19.85 19.79
N ARG A 440 12.61 19.54 20.34
CA ARG A 440 13.35 20.45 21.24
C ARG A 440 13.68 21.78 20.56
N CYS A 441 14.08 21.76 19.29
CA CYS A 441 14.35 22.99 18.53
C CYS A 441 13.09 23.85 18.34
N VAL A 442 11.93 23.25 18.03
CA VAL A 442 10.69 24.00 17.78
C VAL A 442 9.98 24.40 19.08
N GLU A 443 9.82 23.46 20.02
CA GLU A 443 9.08 23.65 21.27
C GLU A 443 9.91 24.37 22.35
N GLY A 444 11.23 24.15 22.36
CA GLY A 444 12.16 24.88 23.23
C GLY A 444 12.17 26.38 22.95
N SER A 445 11.88 26.76 21.70
CA SER A 445 11.72 28.17 21.31
C SER A 445 10.42 28.80 21.82
N SER A 446 9.43 27.99 22.24
CA SER A 446 8.08 28.43 22.63
C SER A 446 7.84 28.49 24.15
N SER A 447 8.76 27.99 24.98
CA SER A 447 8.49 27.65 26.39
C SER A 447 9.09 28.60 27.43
N GLN A 448 9.48 29.81 27.05
CA GLN A 448 9.67 30.91 28.01
C GLN A 448 8.35 31.71 28.11
N PRO A 449 7.48 31.43 29.10
CA PRO A 449 6.44 32.39 29.45
C PRO A 449 7.14 33.67 29.92
N PRO A 450 6.68 34.87 29.50
CA PRO A 450 7.22 36.12 30.01
C PRO A 450 7.07 36.09 31.53
N GLY A 451 8.21 36.01 32.23
CA GLY A 451 8.23 36.12 33.68
C GLY A 451 7.74 37.52 34.03
N ILE A 452 6.48 37.62 34.43
CA ILE A 452 5.94 38.83 35.08
C ILE A 452 6.58 38.86 36.48
N SER A 453 7.81 39.35 36.55
CA SER A 453 8.49 39.65 37.80
C SER A 453 8.43 41.16 38.03
N GLY A 454 7.60 41.57 38.99
CA GLY A 454 7.68 42.88 39.63
C GLY A 454 6.67 43.91 39.12
N VAL A 455 5.48 43.89 39.71
CA VAL A 455 4.59 45.06 39.79
C VAL A 455 5.29 46.07 40.70
N GLY A 456 5.92 47.07 40.11
CA GLY A 456 6.22 48.35 40.73
C GLY A 456 5.27 49.37 40.11
N ASP A 457 4.42 49.96 40.93
CA ASP A 457 3.43 50.97 40.55
C ASP A 457 4.14 52.27 40.15
N ASP A 458 4.54 52.40 38.89
CA ASP A 458 4.88 53.69 38.28
C ASP A 458 4.33 53.70 36.84
N GLU A 459 3.40 54.63 36.59
CA GLU A 459 2.81 54.91 35.28
C GLU A 459 3.87 55.52 34.35
N GLU A 460 4.67 54.67 33.71
CA GLU A 460 5.53 55.07 32.59
C GLU A 460 5.07 54.37 31.31
N GLU A 461 4.93 55.18 30.26
CA GLU A 461 4.44 54.85 28.93
C GLU A 461 5.22 53.67 28.32
N ILE A 462 4.66 52.46 28.41
CA ILE A 462 5.26 51.25 27.83
C ILE A 462 5.11 51.31 26.31
N ILE A 463 6.12 51.87 25.65
CA ILE A 463 6.46 51.52 24.28
C ILE A 463 6.85 50.04 24.31
N VAL A 464 5.91 49.17 23.89
CA VAL A 464 6.14 47.74 23.72
C VAL A 464 7.18 47.56 22.60
N GLY A 465 8.46 47.54 22.99
CA GLY A 465 9.56 47.23 22.10
C GLY A 465 9.44 45.80 21.57
N MET A 466 9.22 45.67 20.26
CA MET A 466 9.30 44.43 19.47
C MET A 466 10.73 43.85 19.40
N GLU A 467 11.52 43.89 20.49
CA GLU A 467 12.92 43.47 20.47
C GLU A 467 13.15 42.01 20.89
N ASP A 468 12.13 41.30 21.37
CA ASP A 468 12.28 39.89 21.77
C ASP A 468 12.12 38.88 20.60
N HIS A 469 12.50 39.29 19.39
CA HIS A 469 12.59 38.42 18.20
C HIS A 469 13.84 37.51 18.22
N GLY A 470 14.60 37.48 19.32
CA GLY A 470 15.83 36.68 19.47
C GLY A 470 15.58 35.17 19.39
N SER A 471 14.46 34.67 19.91
CA SER A 471 14.17 33.22 20.00
C SER A 471 13.89 32.58 18.63
N LEU A 472 13.13 33.26 17.76
CA LEU A 472 12.75 32.76 16.43
C LEU A 472 13.91 32.75 15.42
N ARG A 473 14.98 33.51 15.67
CA ARG A 473 16.19 33.50 14.82
C ARG A 473 16.96 32.18 14.86
N SER A 474 16.65 31.29 15.81
CA SER A 474 17.28 29.97 15.91
C SER A 474 16.70 28.94 14.92
N LEU A 475 15.51 29.18 14.36
CA LEU A 475 14.89 28.30 13.36
C LEU A 475 15.62 28.43 12.02
N SER A 476 16.69 27.65 11.89
CA SER A 476 17.48 27.53 10.67
C SER A 476 17.11 26.25 9.93
N LEU A 477 17.16 26.28 8.60
CA LEU A 477 17.05 25.07 7.76
C LEU A 477 18.01 23.95 8.16
N LYS A 478 19.11 24.28 8.85
CA LYS A 478 20.05 23.32 9.42
C LYS A 478 19.43 22.35 10.42
N MET A 479 18.32 22.73 11.06
CA MET A 479 17.60 21.85 11.98
C MET A 479 17.12 20.56 11.30
N PHE A 480 16.92 20.58 9.98
CA PHE A 480 16.45 19.42 9.21
C PHE A 480 17.58 18.57 8.63
N ASP A 481 18.86 18.95 8.79
CA ASP A 481 19.99 18.25 8.15
C ASP A 481 20.08 16.78 8.59
N GLN A 482 19.81 16.49 9.87
CA GLN A 482 19.81 15.12 10.39
C GLN A 482 18.64 14.30 9.84
N ALA A 483 17.43 14.87 9.83
CA ALA A 483 16.26 14.21 9.27
C ALA A 483 16.40 13.97 7.77
N GLU A 484 16.96 14.93 7.04
CA GLU A 484 17.30 14.77 5.62
C GLU A 484 18.25 13.59 5.40
N ALA A 485 19.36 13.54 6.14
CA ALA A 485 20.33 12.46 6.01
C ALA A 485 19.69 11.10 6.31
N GLU A 486 18.85 11.02 7.34
CA GLU A 486 18.14 9.80 7.71
C GLU A 486 17.13 9.36 6.64
N ILE A 487 16.33 10.28 6.11
CA ILE A 487 15.33 9.99 5.07
C ILE A 487 15.98 9.64 3.73
N LEU A 488 17.05 10.34 3.33
CA LEU A 488 17.80 9.99 2.14
C LEU A 488 18.43 8.61 2.28
N LYS A 489 19.04 8.30 3.43
CA LYS A 489 19.61 6.98 3.72
C LYS A 489 18.52 5.90 3.70
N LEU A 490 17.38 6.13 4.34
CA LEU A 490 16.24 5.22 4.33
C LEU A 490 15.78 4.92 2.90
N MET A 491 15.51 5.96 2.09
CA MET A 491 15.10 5.78 0.70
C MET A 491 16.17 5.07 -0.13
N TYR A 492 17.45 5.40 0.07
CA TYR A 492 18.56 4.79 -0.64
C TYR A 492 18.75 3.31 -0.31
N GLU A 493 18.61 2.92 0.96
CA GLU A 493 18.79 1.54 1.41
C GLU A 493 17.56 0.67 1.10
N SER A 494 16.34 1.24 1.15
CA SER A 494 15.11 0.46 0.97
C SER A 494 14.45 0.66 -0.39
N THR A 495 14.08 1.89 -0.73
CA THR A 495 13.14 2.18 -1.83
C THR A 495 13.84 2.24 -3.18
N TYR A 496 15.00 2.89 -3.25
CA TYR A 496 15.75 3.08 -4.48
C TYR A 496 16.23 1.78 -5.15
N PRO A 497 16.78 0.78 -4.44
CA PRO A 497 17.22 -0.46 -5.07
C PRO A 497 16.05 -1.27 -5.64
N ARG A 498 14.87 -1.17 -5.02
CA ARG A 498 13.65 -1.83 -5.54
C ARG A 498 13.06 -1.07 -6.73
N PHE A 499 13.11 0.26 -6.71
CA PHE A 499 12.79 1.10 -7.88
C PHE A 499 13.67 0.74 -9.09
N LEU A 500 14.99 0.62 -8.89
CA LEU A 500 15.92 0.24 -9.96
C LEU A 500 15.62 -1.17 -10.51
N ARG A 501 15.32 -2.14 -9.65
CA ARG A 501 14.90 -3.48 -10.08
C ARG A 501 13.66 -3.44 -10.97
N LEU A 502 12.66 -2.62 -10.62
CA LEU A 502 11.46 -2.44 -11.41
C LEU A 502 11.76 -1.80 -12.78
N GLN A 503 12.55 -0.73 -12.80
CA GLN A 503 12.97 -0.03 -14.03
C GLN A 503 13.74 -0.96 -14.98
N THR A 504 14.67 -1.76 -14.46
CA THR A 504 15.43 -2.73 -15.24
C THR A 504 14.52 -3.79 -15.84
N HIS A 505 13.54 -4.28 -15.08
CA HIS A 505 12.56 -5.24 -15.58
C HIS A 505 11.66 -4.63 -16.68
N GLU A 506 11.14 -3.42 -16.48
CA GLU A 506 10.33 -2.73 -17.50
C GLU A 506 11.12 -2.47 -18.78
N LYS A 507 12.37 -2.03 -18.67
CA LYS A 507 13.26 -1.83 -19.83
C LYS A 507 13.52 -3.14 -20.57
N TYR A 508 13.80 -4.22 -19.85
CA TYR A 508 13.98 -5.54 -20.44
C TYR A 508 12.73 -6.02 -21.19
N GLN A 509 11.52 -5.82 -20.62
CA GLN A 509 10.26 -6.14 -21.28
C GLN A 509 10.05 -5.29 -22.55
N GLN A 510 10.35 -3.99 -22.51
CA GLN A 510 10.29 -3.12 -23.68
C GLN A 510 11.25 -3.57 -24.79
N ASP A 511 12.48 -3.96 -24.45
CA ASP A 511 13.47 -4.46 -25.41
C ASP A 511 13.05 -5.81 -26.02
N LEU A 512 12.48 -6.72 -25.22
CA LEU A 512 11.88 -7.96 -25.72
C LEU A 512 10.72 -7.67 -26.68
N ASN A 513 9.84 -6.73 -26.34
CA ASN A 513 8.72 -6.34 -27.19
C ASN A 513 9.20 -5.69 -28.49
N ARG A 514 10.26 -4.87 -28.47
CA ARG A 514 10.90 -4.35 -29.69
C ARG A 514 11.47 -5.45 -30.58
N ARG A 515 12.15 -6.45 -29.99
CA ARG A 515 12.68 -7.61 -30.73
C ARG A 515 11.56 -8.45 -31.36
N ARG A 516 10.39 -8.55 -30.72
CA ARG A 516 9.20 -9.23 -31.26
C ARG A 516 8.46 -8.41 -32.32
N GLY A 517 8.31 -7.12 -32.08
CA GLY A 517 7.62 -6.18 -32.96
C GLY A 517 8.25 -6.10 -34.35
N GLY A 518 9.56 -6.37 -34.46
CA GLY A 518 10.24 -6.49 -35.76
C GLY A 518 9.76 -7.64 -36.66
N LYS A 519 8.90 -8.56 -36.19
CA LYS A 519 8.38 -9.68 -37.00
C LYS A 519 6.86 -9.87 -36.99
N GLY A 520 6.07 -9.04 -36.30
CA GLY A 520 4.63 -9.29 -36.14
C GLY A 520 3.72 -8.08 -35.90
N MET A 521 4.13 -6.87 -36.26
CA MET A 521 3.43 -5.61 -35.95
C MET A 521 2.21 -5.32 -36.85
N LEU A 522 1.35 -6.31 -37.12
CA LEU A 522 0.11 -6.10 -37.88
C LEU A 522 -1.18 -6.52 -37.17
N MET A 523 -1.15 -7.13 -35.98
CA MET A 523 -2.37 -7.66 -35.35
C MET A 523 -2.60 -7.28 -33.87
N ALA A 524 -1.70 -6.56 -33.19
CA ALA A 524 -1.82 -6.29 -31.75
C ALA A 524 -2.40 -4.90 -31.38
N GLY A 525 -2.63 -4.01 -32.35
CA GLY A 525 -3.00 -2.61 -32.09
C GLY A 525 -4.41 -2.37 -31.53
N GLU A 526 -5.32 -3.34 -31.62
CA GLU A 526 -6.72 -3.14 -31.20
C GLU A 526 -7.02 -3.57 -29.74
N ALA A 527 -6.19 -4.40 -29.11
CA ALA A 527 -6.47 -4.92 -27.77
C ALA A 527 -6.07 -3.95 -26.63
N ASP A 528 -5.02 -3.15 -26.82
CA ASP A 528 -4.51 -2.24 -25.78
C ASP A 528 -5.38 -0.98 -25.59
N LEU A 529 -6.21 -0.62 -26.58
CA LEU A 529 -7.13 0.51 -26.50
C LEU A 529 -8.33 0.28 -25.56
N TRP A 530 -8.63 -0.98 -25.21
CA TRP A 530 -9.75 -1.32 -24.32
C TRP A 530 -9.37 -1.38 -22.84
N PHE A 531 -8.10 -1.55 -22.49
CA PHE A 531 -7.66 -1.72 -21.10
C PHE A 531 -6.96 -0.49 -20.49
N ASN A 532 -6.43 0.42 -21.30
CA ASN A 532 -5.77 1.63 -20.80
C ASN A 532 -6.73 2.84 -20.73
N GLY A 533 -7.41 2.97 -19.59
CA GLY A 533 -7.42 4.25 -18.86
C GLY A 533 -8.41 5.35 -19.23
N ARG A 534 -9.42 5.17 -20.09
CA ARG A 534 -10.46 6.22 -20.30
C ARG A 534 -11.67 6.18 -19.38
N LEU A 535 -11.80 5.19 -18.50
CA LEU A 535 -12.99 5.07 -17.64
C LEU A 535 -12.81 5.61 -16.22
N ILE A 536 -11.62 6.06 -15.82
CA ILE A 536 -11.37 6.55 -14.46
C ILE A 536 -11.68 8.05 -14.32
N ASP A 537 -11.76 8.81 -15.42
CA ASP A 537 -12.09 10.25 -15.36
C ASP A 537 -13.61 10.56 -15.36
N GLN A 538 -14.49 9.55 -15.28
CA GLN A 538 -15.96 9.75 -15.33
C GLN A 538 -16.76 9.08 -14.20
N VAL A 539 -16.12 8.65 -13.10
CA VAL A 539 -16.80 8.19 -11.88
C VAL A 539 -16.26 8.99 -10.70
#